data_AF-A0A1Y1Q4I5-F1
#
_entry.id   AF-A0A1Y1Q4I5-F1
#
_cell.length_a   1.000
_cell.length_b   1.000
_cell.length_c   1.000
_cell.angle_alpha   90.00
_cell.angle_beta   90.00
_cell.angle_gamma   90.00
#
_symmetry.space_group_name_H-M   'P 1'
#
loop_
_entity.id
_entity.type
_entity.pdbx_description
1 polymer ?
#
loop_
_entity_poly.entity_id
_entity_poly.type
_entity_poly.pdbx_seq_one_letter_code
_entity_poly.pdbx_strand_id
1 'polypeptide(L)'
;MTTLINSQNVTADYRCYFLFRTYRWREGQPVKEPAPLSDNHSNQSLIHYQVSKDKRLFLSPLFSQISLTTLPENLLNQWQTFQNLYGQNAETLLLGVVLLIIHDSANPSSLTLTMPAHHSNGKVESIPLMPTGNRLFTIREANAPSSPWLGCQEWLPAALNLNEWQLHFTPNQAMLMPMQTEESDNHPIFAVYSLDRSELPELSTFLYGDADSTVMNQLVPMLVTRHWQFSHINYATTQFRDRLQAQNTRYRGIQDAELKCHSTAKLEETIQEMSSLYAEAMYILGRLPQAINTLEINEGNLKRRMQGVEDHTQGRWVIDWHPPKPSTEKEMEDDQHPPSEISSPPPLLAAFQRDIKTLKNNQVYIQGKLTYLEGSRLRWQAFLEERKIELTEWLGALGHIIILAVALAEGLKFLEEFLKHEGWLFAIIVTVIVLVSILLILFTIPPVLILLKKARRGLSCGFKTLRHILGRKP
;
A
#
# COMPACT_ATOMS: atom_id res chain seq x y z
N MET A 1 -12.93 -17.38 40.38
CA MET A 1 -11.49 -17.44 40.70
C MET A 1 -10.82 -18.24 39.62
N THR A 2 -10.34 -17.54 38.58
CA THR A 2 -9.69 -18.12 37.41
C THR A 2 -8.24 -18.35 37.80
N THR A 3 -7.86 -19.61 38.01
CA THR A 3 -6.48 -20.02 38.24
C THR A 3 -5.65 -19.66 37.02
N LEU A 4 -4.84 -18.60 37.15
CA LEU A 4 -3.64 -18.36 36.35
C LEU A 4 -2.74 -19.59 36.54
N ILE A 5 -2.78 -20.51 35.57
CA ILE A 5 -1.81 -21.59 35.48
C ILE A 5 -0.47 -20.93 35.17
N ASN A 6 0.42 -20.90 36.15
CA ASN A 6 1.83 -20.58 35.97
C ASN A 6 2.39 -21.50 34.88
N SER A 7 2.60 -20.94 33.70
CA SER A 7 3.12 -21.60 32.49
C SER A 7 4.64 -21.83 32.58
N GLN A 8 5.11 -22.52 33.62
CA GLN A 8 6.56 -22.65 33.87
C GLN A 8 7.19 -24.00 33.52
N ASN A 9 6.46 -24.99 32.99
CA ASN A 9 7.08 -26.26 32.54
C ASN A 9 6.62 -26.67 31.13
N VAL A 10 6.65 -25.75 30.17
CA VAL A 10 6.70 -26.13 28.75
C VAL A 10 8.11 -25.84 28.27
N THR A 11 8.89 -26.90 28.06
CA THR A 11 10.22 -26.81 27.44
C THR A 11 10.06 -26.43 25.97
N ALA A 12 9.89 -25.14 25.70
CA ALA A 12 9.83 -24.62 24.34
C ALA A 12 11.24 -24.30 23.83
N ASP A 13 11.56 -24.73 22.61
CA ASP A 13 12.73 -24.26 21.88
C ASP A 13 12.32 -23.12 20.94
N TYR A 14 13.16 -22.09 20.86
CA TYR A 14 12.89 -20.90 20.07
C TYR A 14 13.97 -20.75 19.00
N ARG A 15 13.57 -20.38 17.79
CA ARG A 15 14.51 -20.13 16.69
C ARG A 15 14.13 -18.85 15.98
N CYS A 16 15.11 -17.99 15.73
CA CYS A 16 14.92 -16.77 14.98
C CYS A 16 15.66 -16.83 13.65
N TYR A 17 14.92 -16.60 12.58
CA TYR A 17 15.43 -16.47 11.23
C TYR A 17 15.44 -15.00 10.80
N PHE A 18 16.48 -14.58 10.10
CA PHE A 18 16.62 -13.23 9.57
C PHE A 18 16.84 -13.32 8.06
N LEU A 19 15.94 -12.73 7.27
CA LEU A 19 16.04 -12.76 5.81
C LEU A 19 16.58 -11.42 5.31
N PHE A 20 17.74 -11.46 4.65
CA PHE A 20 18.41 -10.29 4.07
C PHE A 20 18.36 -10.32 2.54
N ARG A 21 18.35 -9.14 1.93
CA ARG A 21 18.70 -8.95 0.50
C ARG A 21 20.20 -9.00 0.32
N THR A 22 20.66 -9.63 -0.77
CA THR A 22 22.10 -9.72 -1.08
C THR A 22 22.63 -8.63 -2.02
N TYR A 23 21.80 -7.66 -2.39
CA TYR A 23 22.22 -6.45 -3.07
C TYR A 23 21.28 -5.28 -2.78
N ARG A 24 21.79 -4.07 -2.99
CA ARG A 24 21.01 -2.83 -3.02
C ARG A 24 21.17 -2.12 -4.35
N TRP A 25 20.20 -1.30 -4.74
CA TRP A 25 20.36 -0.36 -5.84
C TRP A 25 20.89 0.97 -5.30
N ARG A 26 22.05 1.41 -5.79
CA ARG A 26 22.59 2.76 -5.52
C ARG A 26 22.96 3.38 -6.86
N GLU A 27 22.42 4.56 -7.16
CA GLU A 27 22.70 5.30 -8.41
C GLU A 27 22.47 4.46 -9.69
N GLY A 28 21.43 3.61 -9.69
CA GLY A 28 21.10 2.75 -10.82
C GLY A 28 21.99 1.52 -10.99
N GLN A 29 22.91 1.24 -10.05
CA GLN A 29 23.75 0.04 -10.06
C GLN A 29 23.47 -0.87 -8.86
N PRO A 30 23.43 -2.20 -9.04
CA PRO A 30 23.33 -3.14 -7.93
C PRO A 30 24.67 -3.24 -7.20
N VAL A 31 24.75 -2.69 -5.99
CA VAL A 31 25.87 -2.91 -5.08
C VAL A 31 25.59 -4.22 -4.33
N LYS A 32 26.36 -5.26 -4.66
CA LYS A 32 26.29 -6.56 -3.97
C LYS A 32 26.74 -6.41 -2.51
N GLU A 33 26.30 -7.35 -1.67
CA GLU A 33 26.85 -7.53 -0.32
C GLU A 33 28.38 -7.48 -0.30
N PRO A 34 29.00 -7.11 0.85
CA PRO A 34 30.42 -7.38 1.06
C PRO A 34 30.72 -8.85 0.73
N ALA A 35 31.95 -9.11 0.25
CA ALA A 35 32.45 -10.45 -0.09
C ALA A 35 32.06 -11.49 0.98
N PRO A 36 31.89 -12.80 0.63
CA PRO A 36 31.46 -13.82 1.58
C PRO A 36 32.21 -13.65 2.89
N LEU A 37 31.44 -13.67 3.99
CA LEU A 37 31.90 -13.50 5.35
C LEU A 37 33.25 -14.18 5.48
N SER A 38 34.32 -13.39 5.58
CA SER A 38 35.67 -13.96 5.68
C SER A 38 35.67 -14.93 6.85
N ASP A 39 36.35 -16.07 6.72
CA ASP A 39 36.44 -17.10 7.76
C ASP A 39 36.86 -16.57 9.14
N ASN A 40 37.38 -15.35 9.24
CA ASN A 40 37.60 -14.60 10.48
C ASN A 40 36.32 -14.24 11.28
N HIS A 41 35.13 -14.30 10.70
CA HIS A 41 33.85 -14.19 11.41
C HIS A 41 33.35 -15.53 11.96
N SER A 42 34.11 -16.62 11.81
CA SER A 42 33.84 -17.94 12.42
C SER A 42 33.60 -17.89 13.93
N ASN A 43 34.11 -16.88 14.62
CA ASN A 43 33.85 -16.66 16.05
C ASN A 43 32.42 -16.23 16.38
N GLN A 44 31.59 -15.81 15.41
CA GLN A 44 30.21 -15.35 15.64
C GLN A 44 29.14 -16.42 15.39
N SER A 45 29.48 -17.64 14.97
CA SER A 45 28.55 -18.78 14.85
C SER A 45 27.26 -18.52 14.04
N LEU A 46 27.24 -17.55 13.13
CA LEU A 46 26.03 -17.26 12.34
C LEU A 46 25.88 -18.28 11.23
N ILE A 47 24.88 -19.14 11.36
CA ILE A 47 24.53 -20.11 10.33
C ILE A 47 23.75 -19.36 9.24
N HIS A 48 24.20 -19.48 7.98
CA HIS A 48 23.59 -18.73 6.89
C HIS A 48 23.45 -19.56 5.60
N TYR A 49 22.42 -19.24 4.82
CA TYR A 49 22.06 -19.98 3.62
C TYR A 49 21.69 -19.03 2.49
N GLN A 50 22.28 -19.24 1.31
CA GLN A 50 21.89 -18.51 0.11
C GLN A 50 20.59 -19.13 -0.43
N VAL A 51 19.49 -18.42 -0.29
CA VAL A 51 18.16 -18.96 -0.67
C VAL A 51 17.86 -18.71 -2.14
N SER A 52 18.27 -17.56 -2.65
CA SER A 52 18.10 -17.15 -4.04
C SER A 52 19.26 -16.25 -4.46
N LYS A 53 19.36 -15.84 -5.73
CA LYS A 53 20.43 -14.93 -6.18
C LYS A 53 20.49 -13.61 -5.40
N ASP A 54 19.35 -13.20 -4.84
CA ASP A 54 19.09 -11.90 -4.22
C ASP A 54 18.80 -11.98 -2.72
N LYS A 55 18.78 -13.17 -2.09
CA LYS A 55 18.40 -13.32 -0.67
C LYS A 55 19.27 -14.31 0.09
N ARG A 56 19.55 -13.98 1.35
CA ARG A 56 20.25 -14.82 2.31
C ARG A 56 19.44 -14.95 3.59
N LEU A 57 19.29 -16.17 4.07
CA LEU A 57 18.66 -16.48 5.34
C LEU A 57 19.75 -16.71 6.39
N PHE A 58 19.62 -16.08 7.54
CA PHE A 58 20.46 -16.32 8.70
C PHE A 58 19.63 -16.99 9.79
N LEU A 59 20.18 -18.03 10.41
CA LEU A 59 19.64 -18.65 11.61
C LEU A 59 20.55 -18.26 12.78
N SER A 60 19.96 -17.65 13.80
CA SER A 60 20.72 -17.30 15.00
C SER A 60 20.70 -18.46 16.01
N PRO A 61 21.88 -19.00 16.41
CA PRO A 61 21.95 -20.04 17.43
C PRO A 61 21.66 -19.50 18.83
N LEU A 62 21.73 -18.17 19.04
CA LEU A 62 21.49 -17.52 20.34
C LEU A 62 20.07 -17.73 20.87
N PHE A 63 19.16 -18.23 20.02
CA PHE A 63 17.76 -18.37 20.38
C PHE A 63 17.40 -19.74 20.96
N SER A 64 18.31 -20.71 20.96
CA SER A 64 18.04 -22.00 21.61
C SER A 64 17.89 -21.84 23.11
N GLN A 65 16.75 -22.28 23.67
CA GLN A 65 16.47 -22.32 25.12
C GLN A 65 16.32 -20.97 25.86
N ILE A 66 15.99 -19.87 25.18
CA ILE A 66 15.73 -18.57 25.84
C ILE A 66 14.27 -18.36 26.22
N SER A 67 14.02 -17.52 27.23
CA SER A 67 12.66 -17.06 27.58
C SER A 67 12.17 -15.99 26.60
N LEU A 68 10.89 -16.05 26.21
CA LEU A 68 10.22 -15.00 25.41
C LEU A 68 10.28 -13.61 26.05
N THR A 69 10.46 -13.52 27.37
CA THR A 69 10.62 -12.24 28.07
C THR A 69 11.93 -11.54 27.72
N THR A 70 12.95 -12.28 27.31
CA THR A 70 14.28 -11.77 26.90
C THR A 70 14.38 -11.56 25.39
N LEU A 71 13.32 -11.87 24.64
CA LEU A 71 13.31 -11.76 23.18
C LEU A 71 13.73 -10.37 22.67
N PRO A 72 13.25 -9.23 23.22
CA PRO A 72 13.66 -7.91 22.74
C PRO A 72 15.17 -7.68 22.82
N GLU A 73 15.79 -8.08 23.93
CA GLU A 73 17.23 -7.92 24.16
C GLU A 73 18.04 -8.81 23.20
N ASN A 74 17.59 -10.05 22.99
CA ASN A 74 18.25 -10.97 22.07
C ASN A 74 18.11 -10.54 20.60
N LEU A 75 16.94 -10.04 20.20
CA LEU A 75 16.74 -9.43 18.89
C LEU A 75 17.66 -8.22 18.70
N LEU A 76 17.81 -7.37 19.72
CA LEU A 76 18.71 -6.22 19.67
C LEU A 76 20.18 -6.64 19.56
N ASN A 77 20.64 -7.60 20.37
CA ASN A 77 22.02 -8.09 20.34
C ASN A 77 22.36 -8.71 18.98
N GLN A 78 21.45 -9.51 18.44
CA GLN A 78 21.60 -10.11 17.13
C GLN A 78 21.58 -9.05 16.02
N TRP A 79 20.73 -8.03 16.17
CA TRP A 79 20.69 -6.89 15.27
C TRP A 79 21.99 -6.08 15.26
N GLN A 80 22.56 -5.78 16.43
CA GLN A 80 23.87 -5.12 16.56
C GLN A 80 24.98 -5.94 15.89
N THR A 81 24.90 -7.28 15.96
CA THR A 81 25.81 -8.16 15.22
C THR A 81 25.67 -7.96 13.71
N PHE A 82 24.45 -7.86 13.18
CA PHE A 82 24.23 -7.55 11.76
C PHE A 82 24.62 -6.12 11.39
N GLN A 83 24.47 -5.13 12.27
CA GLN A 83 24.96 -3.77 12.06
C GLN A 83 26.49 -3.73 11.97
N ASN A 84 27.19 -4.50 12.80
CA ASN A 84 28.65 -4.63 12.69
C ASN A 84 29.06 -5.27 11.35
N LEU A 85 28.22 -6.17 10.83
CA LEU A 85 28.49 -6.91 9.61
C LEU A 85 28.19 -6.14 8.32
N TYR A 86 27.02 -5.51 8.26
CA TYR A 86 26.51 -4.81 7.08
C TYR A 86 26.67 -3.28 7.18
N GLY A 87 27.18 -2.79 8.31
CA GLY A 87 27.27 -1.37 8.62
C GLY A 87 25.90 -0.70 8.68
N GLN A 88 25.88 0.58 8.29
CA GLN A 88 24.64 1.37 8.14
C GLN A 88 23.64 0.77 7.13
N ASN A 89 24.04 -0.22 6.33
CA ASN A 89 23.15 -0.80 5.32
C ASN A 89 22.24 -1.89 5.89
N ALA A 90 22.50 -2.39 7.10
CA ALA A 90 21.73 -3.50 7.69
C ALA A 90 20.20 -3.24 7.62
N GLU A 91 19.77 -2.01 7.94
CA GLU A 91 18.36 -1.57 7.97
C GLU A 91 17.69 -1.72 6.61
N THR A 92 18.38 -1.30 5.55
CA THR A 92 17.86 -1.35 4.18
C THR A 92 17.83 -2.75 3.57
N LEU A 93 18.55 -3.69 4.17
CA LEU A 93 18.73 -5.05 3.63
C LEU A 93 17.87 -6.10 4.35
N LEU A 94 17.54 -5.91 5.62
CA LEU A 94 16.70 -6.84 6.37
C LEU A 94 15.24 -6.76 5.89
N LEU A 95 14.71 -7.88 5.39
CA LEU A 95 13.34 -8.01 4.89
C LEU A 95 12.35 -8.43 5.98
N GLY A 96 12.78 -9.32 6.86
CA GLY A 96 11.92 -9.87 7.87
C GLY A 96 12.64 -10.79 8.84
N VAL A 97 12.00 -10.99 9.98
CA VAL A 97 12.40 -11.83 11.09
C VAL A 97 11.27 -12.81 11.39
N VAL A 98 11.61 -14.08 11.53
CA VAL A 98 10.65 -15.13 11.87
C VAL A 98 11.04 -15.78 13.17
N LEU A 99 10.11 -15.78 14.12
CA LEU A 99 10.19 -16.56 15.35
C LEU A 99 9.47 -17.90 15.15
N LEU A 100 10.21 -18.99 15.18
CA LEU A 100 9.69 -20.34 15.22
C LEU A 100 9.70 -20.85 16.66
N ILE A 101 8.56 -21.36 17.11
CA ILE A 101 8.33 -21.85 18.47
C ILE A 101 8.07 -23.34 18.41
N ILE A 102 8.92 -24.12 19.05
CA ILE A 102 8.85 -25.57 19.07
C ILE A 102 8.45 -25.97 20.48
N HIS A 103 7.26 -26.54 20.66
CA HIS A 103 6.72 -26.79 22.00
C HIS A 103 6.25 -28.22 22.20
N ASP A 104 6.47 -28.78 23.38
CA ASP A 104 6.16 -30.19 23.66
C ASP A 104 4.66 -30.51 23.82
N SER A 105 3.79 -29.49 23.91
CA SER A 105 2.36 -29.70 24.14
C SER A 105 1.54 -29.57 22.85
N ALA A 106 0.62 -30.49 22.59
CA ALA A 106 -0.20 -30.56 21.39
C ALA A 106 -1.26 -29.44 21.20
N ASN A 107 -1.28 -28.36 22.00
CA ASN A 107 -2.17 -27.19 21.83
C ASN A 107 -1.92 -26.14 22.94
N PRO A 108 -0.97 -25.20 22.80
CA PRO A 108 -0.96 -24.01 23.65
C PRO A 108 -2.22 -23.19 23.33
N SER A 109 -3.12 -23.05 24.32
CA SER A 109 -4.39 -22.33 24.16
C SER A 109 -4.22 -20.83 23.94
N SER A 110 -3.06 -20.28 24.29
CA SER A 110 -2.66 -18.90 24.00
C SER A 110 -1.17 -18.73 24.30
N LEU A 111 -0.46 -17.97 23.49
CA LEU A 111 0.91 -17.57 23.75
C LEU A 111 0.94 -16.06 23.98
N THR A 112 1.72 -15.57 24.95
CA THR A 112 1.87 -14.12 25.16
C THR A 112 3.29 -13.70 24.83
N LEU A 113 3.42 -12.78 23.88
CA LEU A 113 4.67 -12.16 23.50
C LEU A 113 4.87 -10.89 24.34
N THR A 114 6.00 -10.76 25.03
CA THR A 114 6.31 -9.55 25.80
C THR A 114 7.33 -8.71 25.04
N MET A 115 6.89 -7.61 24.44
CA MET A 115 7.74 -6.75 23.61
C MET A 115 7.40 -5.26 23.77
N PRO A 116 8.40 -4.37 23.68
CA PRO A 116 8.16 -2.94 23.53
C PRO A 116 7.31 -2.64 22.30
N ALA A 117 6.38 -1.69 22.40
CA ALA A 117 5.53 -1.31 21.28
C ALA A 117 5.61 0.20 20.96
N HIS A 118 5.71 0.52 19.67
CA HIS A 118 5.86 1.91 19.20
C HIS A 118 4.67 2.79 19.59
N HIS A 119 3.44 2.28 19.45
CA HIS A 119 2.22 3.02 19.77
C HIS A 119 2.07 3.35 21.27
N SER A 120 2.83 2.67 22.11
CA SER A 120 2.91 2.89 23.56
C SER A 120 4.21 3.58 23.98
N ASN A 121 4.82 4.34 23.07
CA ASN A 121 6.08 5.07 23.29
C ASN A 121 7.20 4.17 23.81
N GLY A 122 7.31 2.94 23.28
CA GLY A 122 8.35 1.98 23.65
C GLY A 122 8.13 1.28 25.00
N LYS A 123 6.95 1.43 25.62
CA LYS A 123 6.58 0.62 26.80
C LYS A 123 6.42 -0.84 26.41
N VAL A 124 6.83 -1.71 27.34
CA VAL A 124 6.68 -3.16 27.20
C VAL A 124 5.20 -3.53 27.30
N GLU A 125 4.73 -4.26 26.30
CA GLU A 125 3.37 -4.77 26.23
C GLU A 125 3.36 -6.30 26.22
N SER A 126 2.34 -6.87 26.84
CA SER A 126 2.03 -8.28 26.76
C SER A 126 0.98 -8.50 25.67
N ILE A 127 1.41 -9.08 24.56
CA ILE A 127 0.59 -9.23 23.38
C ILE A 127 0.13 -10.68 23.24
N PRO A 128 -1.17 -10.96 23.41
CA PRO A 128 -1.69 -12.31 23.23
C PRO A 128 -1.69 -12.67 21.74
N LEU A 129 -1.05 -13.79 21.46
CA LEU A 129 -1.04 -14.46 20.17
C LEU A 129 -2.04 -15.61 20.22
N MET A 130 -2.79 -15.75 19.13
CA MET A 130 -3.77 -16.81 18.91
C MET A 130 -3.35 -17.62 17.69
N PRO A 131 -3.45 -18.96 17.75
CA PRO A 131 -3.26 -19.78 16.56
C PRO A 131 -4.38 -19.46 15.56
N THR A 132 -4.03 -19.34 14.29
CA THR A 132 -5.01 -19.05 13.23
C THR A 132 -6.01 -20.18 12.98
N GLY A 133 -5.77 -21.37 13.54
CA GLY A 133 -6.46 -22.61 13.20
C GLY A 133 -6.05 -23.19 11.84
N ASN A 134 -5.37 -22.40 11.00
CA ASN A 134 -4.86 -22.83 9.70
C ASN A 134 -3.47 -23.43 9.88
N ARG A 135 -3.38 -24.76 9.80
CA ARG A 135 -2.09 -25.46 9.71
C ARG A 135 -1.48 -25.20 8.33
N LEU A 136 -0.21 -24.81 8.29
CA LEU A 136 0.55 -24.62 7.06
C LEU A 136 0.82 -25.94 6.37
N PHE A 137 1.18 -26.95 7.17
CA PHE A 137 1.40 -28.34 6.77
C PHE A 137 1.37 -29.23 8.01
N THR A 138 1.19 -30.52 7.80
CA THR A 138 1.32 -31.54 8.83
C THR A 138 2.37 -32.58 8.44
N ILE A 139 3.07 -33.13 9.43
CA ILE A 139 4.10 -34.15 9.21
C ILE A 139 3.89 -35.37 10.10
N ARG A 140 4.33 -36.53 9.60
CA ARG A 140 4.34 -37.80 10.31
C ARG A 140 5.53 -38.62 9.87
N GLU A 141 6.09 -39.44 10.77
CA GLU A 141 7.12 -40.41 10.38
C GLU A 141 6.47 -41.56 9.58
N ALA A 142 7.01 -41.86 8.40
CA ALA A 142 6.45 -42.85 7.48
C ALA A 142 6.40 -44.26 8.06
N ASN A 143 7.40 -44.60 8.87
CA ASN A 143 7.52 -45.90 9.53
C ASN A 143 6.64 -46.02 10.79
N ALA A 144 6.01 -44.93 11.24
CA ALA A 144 5.13 -44.89 12.40
C ALA A 144 3.75 -44.34 12.01
N PRO A 145 2.94 -45.06 11.22
CA PRO A 145 1.65 -44.57 10.74
C PRO A 145 0.64 -44.31 11.86
N SER A 146 0.82 -44.92 13.03
CA SER A 146 0.03 -44.69 14.25
C SER A 146 0.44 -43.42 15.02
N SER A 147 1.55 -42.76 14.67
CA SER A 147 1.96 -41.51 15.31
C SER A 147 1.04 -40.35 14.90
N PRO A 148 0.76 -39.40 15.83
CA PRO A 148 -0.09 -38.26 15.53
C PRO A 148 0.59 -37.34 14.50
N TRP A 149 -0.23 -36.74 13.64
CA TRP A 149 0.20 -35.67 12.74
C TRP A 149 0.61 -34.43 13.53
N LEU A 150 1.84 -33.97 13.31
CA LEU A 150 2.36 -32.74 13.91
C LEU A 150 2.07 -31.56 12.98
N GLY A 151 1.43 -30.52 13.50
CA GLY A 151 1.04 -29.35 12.71
C GLY A 151 2.03 -28.20 12.86
N CYS A 152 2.45 -27.62 11.73
CA CYS A 152 3.05 -26.29 11.71
C CYS A 152 1.92 -25.26 11.55
N GLN A 153 1.87 -24.23 12.39
CA GLN A 153 0.78 -23.24 12.39
C GLN A 153 1.29 -21.81 12.51
N GLU A 154 0.56 -20.89 11.89
CA GLU A 154 0.78 -19.44 12.00
C GLU A 154 0.06 -18.87 13.22
N TRP A 155 0.74 -17.96 13.92
CA TRP A 155 0.22 -17.23 15.06
C TRP A 155 0.04 -15.77 14.71
N LEU A 156 -1.15 -15.25 15.02
CA LEU A 156 -1.48 -13.85 14.83
C LEU A 156 -1.87 -13.22 16.17
N PRO A 157 -1.64 -11.92 16.34
CA PRO A 157 -2.17 -11.21 17.49
C PRO A 157 -3.69 -11.27 17.59
N ALA A 158 -4.20 -11.41 18.80
CA ALA A 158 -5.64 -11.41 19.07
C ALA A 158 -6.33 -10.05 18.78
N ALA A 159 -5.54 -8.96 18.71
CA ALA A 159 -6.06 -7.63 18.44
C ALA A 159 -6.39 -7.46 16.95
N LEU A 160 -7.68 -7.48 16.62
CA LEU A 160 -8.28 -7.44 15.27
C LEU A 160 -7.83 -6.27 14.35
N ASN A 161 -7.16 -5.25 14.89
CA ASN A 161 -6.74 -4.05 14.15
C ASN A 161 -5.24 -4.02 13.80
N LEU A 162 -4.48 -5.05 14.18
CA LEU A 162 -3.01 -5.06 14.09
C LEU A 162 -2.47 -6.31 13.37
N ASN A 163 -3.09 -6.69 12.26
CA ASN A 163 -2.80 -7.97 11.60
C ASN A 163 -1.39 -8.07 10.98
N GLU A 164 -0.63 -6.97 10.93
CA GLU A 164 0.66 -6.96 10.27
C GLU A 164 1.66 -6.12 11.08
N TRP A 165 2.67 -6.80 11.61
CA TRP A 165 3.71 -6.21 12.46
C TRP A 165 5.03 -6.11 11.73
N GLN A 166 5.72 -5.02 12.03
CA GLN A 166 7.11 -4.83 11.70
C GLN A 166 7.93 -4.67 12.98
N LEU A 167 9.23 -4.95 12.87
CA LEU A 167 10.20 -4.62 13.89
C LEU A 167 10.81 -3.27 13.58
N HIS A 168 10.92 -2.44 14.61
CA HIS A 168 11.73 -1.26 14.61
C HIS A 168 12.92 -1.48 15.54
N PHE A 169 14.12 -1.26 15.02
CA PHE A 169 15.34 -1.34 15.79
C PHE A 169 15.85 0.08 16.06
N THR A 170 15.89 0.45 17.33
CA THR A 170 16.61 1.64 17.81
C THR A 170 17.99 1.21 18.32
N PRO A 171 18.92 2.15 18.56
CA PRO A 171 20.23 1.81 19.14
C PRO A 171 20.15 1.00 20.45
N ASN A 172 19.05 1.16 21.21
CA ASN A 172 18.91 0.62 22.56
C ASN A 172 17.75 -0.39 22.71
N GLN A 173 16.93 -0.60 21.68
CA GLN A 173 15.70 -1.39 21.84
C GLN A 173 15.17 -1.92 20.51
N ALA A 174 14.77 -3.19 20.49
CA ALA A 174 13.90 -3.77 19.47
C ALA A 174 12.43 -3.63 19.90
N MET A 175 11.58 -3.07 19.04
CA MET A 175 10.16 -2.84 19.34
C MET A 175 9.27 -3.27 18.19
N LEU A 176 8.03 -3.63 18.50
CA LEU A 176 6.99 -3.89 17.51
C LEU A 176 6.30 -2.60 17.11
N MET A 177 6.00 -2.50 15.83
CA MET A 177 5.26 -1.38 15.27
C MET A 177 4.22 -1.86 14.26
N PRO A 178 3.11 -1.11 14.10
CA PRO A 178 2.20 -1.36 12.99
C PRO A 178 2.89 -1.06 11.66
N MET A 179 2.48 -1.80 10.62
CA MET A 179 2.92 -1.55 9.24
C MET A 179 2.76 -0.08 8.84
N GLN A 180 3.80 0.52 8.27
CA GLN A 180 3.75 1.88 7.71
C GLN A 180 3.61 1.87 6.18
N THR A 181 3.01 2.95 5.63
CA THR A 181 2.84 3.15 4.18
C THR A 181 4.09 3.61 3.46
N GLU A 182 4.99 4.29 4.17
CA GLU A 182 6.17 4.91 3.57
C GLU A 182 7.26 3.86 3.34
N GLU A 183 7.72 3.73 2.09
CA GLU A 183 8.81 2.82 1.73
C GLU A 183 10.20 3.34 2.16
N SER A 184 10.28 4.59 2.64
CA SER A 184 11.54 5.20 3.07
C SER A 184 12.13 4.48 4.28
N ASP A 185 11.26 3.95 5.15
CA ASP A 185 11.66 3.25 6.35
C ASP A 185 11.46 1.75 6.14
N ASN A 186 12.55 1.06 5.77
CA ASN A 186 12.54 -0.38 5.54
C ASN A 186 12.48 -1.13 6.88
N HIS A 187 11.28 -1.21 7.46
CA HIS A 187 11.03 -1.98 8.67
C HIS A 187 10.77 -3.45 8.33
N PRO A 188 11.56 -4.39 8.88
CA PRO A 188 11.40 -5.79 8.59
C PRO A 188 10.14 -6.36 9.23
N ILE A 189 9.48 -7.26 8.51
CA ILE A 189 8.31 -7.96 9.03
C ILE A 189 8.67 -8.86 10.20
N PHE A 190 7.71 -9.02 11.12
CA PHE A 190 7.80 -10.01 12.17
C PHE A 190 6.68 -11.03 12.06
N ALA A 191 7.05 -12.31 11.89
CA ALA A 191 6.10 -13.41 11.83
C ALA A 191 6.41 -14.46 12.90
N VAL A 192 5.37 -15.08 13.44
CA VAL A 192 5.47 -16.10 14.48
C VAL A 192 4.81 -17.38 13.99
N TYR A 193 5.55 -18.48 14.04
CA TYR A 193 5.06 -19.82 13.73
C TYR A 193 5.31 -20.74 14.90
N SER A 194 4.47 -21.76 15.06
CA SER A 194 4.76 -22.84 16.00
C SER A 194 4.68 -24.21 15.37
N LEU A 195 5.35 -25.14 16.04
CA LEU A 195 5.34 -26.54 15.74
C LEU A 195 5.25 -27.37 17.03
N ASP A 196 4.37 -28.38 16.99
CA ASP A 196 4.29 -29.41 18.01
C ASP A 196 5.53 -30.30 18.00
N ARG A 197 6.29 -30.29 19.09
CA ARG A 197 7.35 -31.26 19.39
C ARG A 197 6.71 -32.46 20.06
N SER A 198 6.47 -33.53 19.30
CA SER A 198 6.28 -34.83 19.91
C SER A 198 7.63 -35.48 20.24
N GLU A 199 7.62 -36.63 20.92
CA GLU A 199 8.78 -37.41 21.38
C GLU A 199 9.72 -37.92 20.26
N LEU A 200 9.79 -37.27 19.10
CA LEU A 200 10.59 -37.66 17.95
C LEU A 200 11.98 -36.97 18.01
N PRO A 201 13.04 -37.67 18.43
CA PRO A 201 14.37 -37.07 18.65
C PRO A 201 15.05 -36.55 17.37
N GLU A 202 14.58 -36.96 16.19
CA GLU A 202 15.14 -36.53 14.90
C GLU A 202 14.29 -35.50 14.14
N LEU A 203 13.12 -35.15 14.69
CA LEU A 203 12.25 -34.10 14.16
C LEU A 203 12.99 -32.77 14.04
N SER A 204 13.85 -32.48 15.02
CA SER A 204 14.67 -31.27 15.06
C SER A 204 15.62 -31.16 13.87
N THR A 205 16.31 -32.25 13.54
CA THR A 205 17.27 -32.31 12.43
C THR A 205 16.55 -32.18 11.09
N PHE A 206 15.36 -32.77 10.96
CA PHE A 206 14.54 -32.68 9.75
C PHE A 206 14.07 -31.24 9.45
N LEU A 207 13.71 -30.50 10.48
CA LEU A 207 13.13 -29.17 10.30
C LEU A 207 14.18 -28.07 10.19
N TYR A 208 15.32 -28.21 10.88
CA TYR A 208 16.32 -27.15 11.03
C TYR A 208 17.77 -27.65 11.24
N GLY A 209 18.10 -28.89 10.83
CA GLY A 209 19.47 -29.37 10.62
C GLY A 209 20.22 -28.69 9.44
N ASP A 210 21.03 -29.45 8.69
CA ASP A 210 21.91 -28.89 7.65
C ASP A 210 21.17 -28.12 6.53
N ALA A 211 21.92 -27.20 5.91
CA ALA A 211 21.46 -26.15 4.99
C ALA A 211 20.46 -26.57 3.92
N ASP A 212 20.76 -27.67 3.24
CA ASP A 212 20.15 -27.99 1.95
C ASP A 212 18.91 -28.90 2.09
N SER A 213 18.67 -29.50 3.26
CA SER A 213 17.66 -30.56 3.47
C SER A 213 16.48 -30.16 4.36
N THR A 214 16.49 -28.96 4.93
CA THR A 214 15.56 -28.58 5.99
C THR A 214 14.32 -27.85 5.49
N VAL A 215 13.15 -28.36 5.88
CA VAL A 215 11.85 -27.83 5.43
C VAL A 215 11.70 -26.35 5.80
N MET A 216 12.05 -25.95 7.01
CA MET A 216 11.86 -24.56 7.44
C MET A 216 12.78 -23.58 6.70
N ASN A 217 14.01 -23.97 6.39
CA ASN A 217 14.93 -23.13 5.60
C ASN A 217 14.44 -22.93 4.16
N GLN A 218 13.69 -23.89 3.63
CA GLN A 218 13.06 -23.80 2.31
C GLN A 218 11.78 -22.94 2.33
N LEU A 219 10.98 -23.00 3.40
CA LEU A 219 9.68 -22.34 3.51
C LEU A 219 9.77 -20.90 4.03
N VAL A 220 10.56 -20.64 5.07
CA VAL A 220 10.65 -19.33 5.76
C VAL A 220 10.92 -18.19 4.79
N PRO A 221 11.89 -18.27 3.86
CA PRO A 221 12.14 -17.17 2.95
C PRO A 221 10.95 -16.84 2.06
N MET A 222 10.18 -17.86 1.67
CA MET A 222 8.99 -17.68 0.84
C MET A 222 7.86 -17.03 1.62
N LEU A 223 7.67 -17.46 2.87
CA LEU A 223 6.68 -16.88 3.78
C LEU A 223 6.97 -15.41 4.09
N VAL A 224 8.22 -15.09 4.44
CA VAL A 224 8.64 -13.72 4.71
C VAL A 224 8.51 -12.85 3.46
N THR A 225 8.99 -13.34 2.31
CA THR A 225 8.90 -12.56 1.05
C THR A 225 7.45 -12.34 0.64
N ARG A 226 6.58 -13.34 0.84
CA ARG A 226 5.13 -13.20 0.61
C ARG A 226 4.54 -12.12 1.51
N HIS A 227 4.73 -12.25 2.82
CA HIS A 227 4.18 -11.30 3.79
C HIS A 227 4.70 -9.90 3.49
N TRP A 228 6.01 -9.76 3.19
CA TRP A 228 6.63 -8.49 2.80
C TRP A 228 6.02 -7.87 1.56
N GLN A 229 5.92 -8.64 0.50
CA GLN A 229 5.40 -8.12 -0.76
C GLN A 229 3.90 -7.81 -0.69
N PHE A 230 3.12 -8.68 -0.04
CA PHE A 230 1.67 -8.53 0.06
C PHE A 230 1.28 -7.39 1.00
N SER A 231 1.75 -7.44 2.24
CA SER A 231 1.26 -6.59 3.32
C SER A 231 1.56 -5.11 3.07
N HIS A 232 2.79 -4.77 2.64
CA HIS A 232 3.13 -3.39 2.27
C HIS A 232 2.24 -2.83 1.17
N ILE A 233 2.02 -3.60 0.09
CA ILE A 233 1.25 -3.16 -1.06
C ILE A 233 -0.24 -3.11 -0.73
N ASN A 234 -0.76 -4.10 0.00
CA ASN A 234 -2.14 -4.14 0.42
C ASN A 234 -2.48 -2.99 1.37
N TYR A 235 -1.59 -2.68 2.32
CA TYR A 235 -1.75 -1.56 3.23
C TYR A 235 -1.76 -0.20 2.50
N ALA A 236 -0.74 0.05 1.66
CA ALA A 236 -0.66 1.27 0.86
C ALA A 236 -1.87 1.45 -0.08
N THR A 237 -2.29 0.36 -0.73
CA THR A 237 -3.45 0.40 -1.65
C THR A 237 -4.77 0.60 -0.92
N THR A 238 -4.94 0.03 0.27
CA THR A 238 -6.14 0.21 1.10
C THR A 238 -6.26 1.65 1.58
N GLN A 239 -5.19 2.21 2.17
CA GLN A 239 -5.18 3.62 2.58
C GLN A 239 -5.44 4.56 1.41
N PHE A 240 -4.77 4.33 0.28
CA PHE A 240 -4.95 5.15 -0.90
C PHE A 240 -6.37 5.06 -1.46
N ARG A 241 -6.95 3.86 -1.51
CA ARG A 241 -8.33 3.64 -1.95
C ARG A 241 -9.32 4.44 -1.09
N ASP A 242 -9.15 4.41 0.23
CA ASP A 242 -10.03 5.11 1.15
C ASP A 242 -9.91 6.64 0.97
N ARG A 243 -8.68 7.15 0.80
CA ARG A 243 -8.43 8.57 0.46
C ARG A 243 -9.03 8.97 -0.88
N LEU A 244 -8.82 8.16 -1.92
CA LEU A 244 -9.34 8.40 -3.26
C LEU A 244 -10.88 8.37 -3.26
N GLN A 245 -11.49 7.47 -2.51
CA GLN A 245 -12.94 7.40 -2.32
C GLN A 245 -13.49 8.65 -1.63
N ALA A 246 -12.82 9.13 -0.58
CA ALA A 246 -13.21 10.36 0.11
C ALA A 246 -13.15 11.58 -0.83
N GLN A 247 -12.05 11.72 -1.60
CA GLN A 247 -11.89 12.83 -2.53
C GLN A 247 -12.89 12.76 -3.71
N ASN A 248 -13.12 11.58 -4.27
CA ASN A 248 -14.15 11.40 -5.30
C ASN A 248 -15.55 11.77 -4.79
N THR A 249 -15.89 11.39 -3.56
CA THR A 249 -17.16 11.79 -2.93
C THR A 249 -17.26 13.32 -2.81
N ARG A 250 -16.17 13.97 -2.38
CA ARG A 250 -16.08 15.44 -2.28
C ARG A 250 -16.30 16.11 -3.63
N TYR A 251 -15.56 15.72 -4.68
CA TYR A 251 -15.66 16.34 -6.00
C TYR A 251 -17.01 16.10 -6.67
N ARG A 252 -17.59 14.90 -6.49
CA ARG A 252 -18.93 14.57 -7.00
C ARG A 252 -20.03 15.38 -6.31
N GLY A 253 -19.86 15.69 -5.03
CA GLY A 253 -20.83 16.48 -4.26
C GLY A 253 -21.01 17.91 -4.76
N ILE A 254 -20.05 18.46 -5.49
CA ILE A 254 -20.09 19.84 -5.99
C ILE A 254 -20.95 19.91 -7.27
N GLN A 255 -22.02 20.71 -7.21
CA GLN A 255 -22.95 20.88 -8.33
C GLN A 255 -22.40 21.85 -9.38
N ASP A 256 -22.84 21.74 -10.64
CA ASP A 256 -22.42 22.64 -11.73
C ASP A 256 -22.69 24.11 -11.40
N ALA A 257 -23.79 24.34 -10.68
CA ALA A 257 -24.22 25.65 -10.28
C ALA A 257 -23.27 26.30 -9.26
N GLU A 258 -22.51 25.49 -8.51
CA GLU A 258 -21.48 25.90 -7.56
C GLU A 258 -20.12 26.04 -8.26
N LEU A 259 -19.79 25.13 -9.19
CA LEU A 259 -18.60 25.23 -10.05
C LEU A 259 -18.54 26.55 -10.81
N LYS A 260 -19.68 27.00 -11.34
CA LYS A 260 -19.82 28.32 -11.98
C LYS A 260 -19.45 29.49 -11.08
N CYS A 261 -19.49 29.32 -9.75
CA CYS A 261 -19.24 30.36 -8.76
C CYS A 261 -17.84 30.30 -8.12
N HIS A 262 -17.08 29.21 -8.27
CA HIS A 262 -15.69 29.18 -7.80
C HIS A 262 -14.82 30.22 -8.50
N SER A 263 -13.72 30.69 -7.89
CA SER A 263 -12.76 31.54 -8.61
C SER A 263 -11.96 30.72 -9.63
N THR A 264 -11.40 31.36 -10.65
CA THR A 264 -10.51 30.69 -11.62
C THR A 264 -9.33 30.03 -10.91
N ALA A 265 -8.68 30.75 -9.99
CA ALA A 265 -7.62 30.21 -9.16
C ALA A 265 -8.06 28.95 -8.38
N LYS A 266 -9.28 28.93 -7.84
CA LYS A 266 -9.77 27.75 -7.10
C LYS A 266 -10.05 26.56 -8.03
N LEU A 267 -10.54 26.80 -9.24
CA LEU A 267 -10.72 25.75 -10.24
C LEU A 267 -9.37 25.15 -10.64
N GLU A 268 -8.38 25.99 -10.92
CA GLU A 268 -7.01 25.56 -11.27
C GLU A 268 -6.35 24.76 -10.15
N GLU A 269 -6.39 25.28 -8.92
CA GLU A 269 -5.88 24.58 -7.73
C GLU A 269 -6.53 23.20 -7.57
N THR A 270 -7.86 23.12 -7.67
CA THR A 270 -8.55 21.84 -7.49
C THR A 270 -8.29 20.87 -8.65
N ILE A 271 -8.14 21.35 -9.89
CA ILE A 271 -7.73 20.52 -11.03
C ILE A 271 -6.31 19.99 -10.82
N GLN A 272 -5.42 20.81 -10.26
CA GLN A 272 -4.06 20.40 -9.92
C GLN A 272 -4.06 19.36 -8.78
N GLU A 273 -4.89 19.54 -7.75
CA GLU A 273 -5.12 18.53 -6.69
C GLU A 273 -5.58 17.19 -7.29
N MET A 274 -6.56 17.21 -8.21
CA MET A 274 -7.01 16.00 -8.91
C MET A 274 -5.91 15.36 -9.76
N SER A 275 -5.10 16.18 -10.44
CA SER A 275 -4.00 15.69 -11.29
C SER A 275 -2.88 15.06 -10.47
N SER A 276 -2.57 15.62 -9.29
CA SER A 276 -1.64 15.05 -8.32
C SER A 276 -2.15 13.70 -7.79
N LEU A 277 -3.43 13.63 -7.41
CA LEU A 277 -4.05 12.39 -6.95
C LEU A 277 -4.10 11.32 -8.05
N TYR A 278 -4.32 11.71 -9.30
CA TYR A 278 -4.26 10.83 -10.47
C TYR A 278 -2.84 10.28 -10.68
N ALA A 279 -1.82 11.12 -10.62
CA ALA A 279 -0.43 10.70 -10.76
C ALA A 279 -0.02 9.68 -9.67
N GLU A 280 -0.44 9.92 -8.42
CA GLU A 280 -0.19 8.99 -7.31
C GLU A 280 -0.94 7.65 -7.50
N ALA A 281 -2.18 7.69 -7.99
CA ALA A 281 -2.91 6.47 -8.36
C ALA A 281 -2.17 5.67 -9.44
N MET A 282 -1.67 6.34 -10.47
CA MET A 282 -0.91 5.69 -11.55
C MET A 282 0.39 5.06 -11.04
N TYR A 283 1.07 5.71 -10.10
CA TYR A 283 2.25 5.14 -9.45
C TYR A 283 1.91 3.85 -8.68
N ILE A 284 0.84 3.86 -7.87
CA ILE A 284 0.37 2.67 -7.13
C ILE A 284 -0.08 1.56 -8.10
N LEU A 285 -0.81 1.91 -9.15
CA LEU A 285 -1.24 0.97 -10.20
C LEU A 285 -0.06 0.40 -10.98
N GLY A 286 1.06 1.11 -11.10
CA GLY A 286 2.29 0.58 -11.67
C GLY A 286 2.98 -0.45 -10.75
N ARG A 287 2.90 -0.26 -9.43
CA ARG A 287 3.51 -1.16 -8.43
C ARG A 287 2.72 -2.46 -8.21
N LEU A 288 1.39 -2.41 -8.33
CA LEU A 288 0.51 -3.56 -8.11
C LEU A 288 0.85 -4.78 -9.00
N PRO A 289 0.99 -4.64 -10.34
CA PRO A 289 1.40 -5.74 -11.22
C PRO A 289 2.76 -6.33 -10.86
N GLN A 290 3.72 -5.49 -10.45
CA GLN A 290 5.04 -5.97 -10.02
C GLN A 290 4.94 -6.81 -8.75
N ALA A 291 4.12 -6.37 -7.79
CA ALA A 291 3.88 -7.11 -6.55
C ALA A 291 3.17 -8.45 -6.82
N ILE A 292 2.13 -8.43 -7.65
CA ILE A 292 1.39 -9.62 -8.08
C ILE A 292 2.33 -10.62 -8.75
N ASN A 293 3.11 -10.18 -9.74
CA ASN A 293 4.05 -11.05 -10.45
C ASN A 293 5.12 -11.64 -9.49
N THR A 294 5.60 -10.85 -8.54
CA THR A 294 6.53 -11.32 -7.51
C THR A 294 5.89 -12.41 -6.65
N LEU A 295 4.63 -12.24 -6.25
CA LEU A 295 3.88 -13.26 -5.51
C LEU A 295 3.64 -14.51 -6.36
N GLU A 296 3.29 -14.38 -7.64
CA GLU A 296 3.09 -15.51 -8.57
C GLU A 296 4.39 -16.31 -8.80
N ILE A 297 5.52 -15.63 -8.98
CA ILE A 297 6.84 -16.27 -9.07
C ILE A 297 7.16 -17.01 -7.76
N ASN A 298 6.87 -16.39 -6.62
CA ASN A 298 7.14 -16.97 -5.32
C ASN A 298 6.22 -18.15 -4.99
N GLU A 299 4.96 -18.12 -5.41
CA GLU A 299 4.04 -19.25 -5.36
C GLU A 299 4.60 -20.42 -6.18
N GLY A 300 5.05 -20.16 -7.42
CA GLY A 300 5.67 -21.18 -8.28
C GLY A 300 6.99 -21.73 -7.73
N ASN A 301 7.80 -20.89 -7.09
CA ASN A 301 9.02 -21.31 -6.38
C ASN A 301 8.68 -22.19 -5.17
N LEU A 302 7.68 -21.79 -4.38
CA LEU A 302 7.23 -22.54 -3.22
C LEU A 302 6.70 -23.91 -3.64
N LYS A 303 5.86 -23.97 -4.67
CA LYS A 303 5.33 -25.24 -5.21
C LYS A 303 6.46 -26.20 -5.59
N ARG A 304 7.50 -25.71 -6.28
CA ARG A 304 8.69 -26.51 -6.63
C ARG A 304 9.47 -26.96 -5.40
N ARG A 305 9.62 -26.10 -4.38
CA ARG A 305 10.31 -26.46 -3.13
C ARG A 305 9.53 -27.50 -2.34
N MET A 306 8.20 -27.39 -2.26
CA MET A 306 7.34 -28.38 -1.59
C MET A 306 7.50 -29.77 -2.23
N GLN A 307 7.49 -29.83 -3.57
CA GLN A 307 7.77 -31.07 -4.32
C GLN A 307 9.19 -31.60 -4.05
N GLY A 308 10.19 -30.71 -4.08
CA GLY A 308 11.58 -31.11 -3.80
C GLY A 308 11.78 -31.61 -2.38
N VAL A 309 11.08 -31.07 -1.38
CA VAL A 309 11.19 -31.53 0.01
C VAL A 309 10.80 -33.02 0.12
N GLU A 310 9.74 -33.45 -0.57
CA GLU A 310 9.33 -34.86 -0.58
C GLU A 310 10.47 -35.77 -1.08
N ASP A 311 11.14 -35.38 -2.17
CA ASP A 311 12.28 -36.11 -2.72
C ASP A 311 13.47 -36.19 -1.73
N HIS A 312 13.72 -35.10 -0.97
CA HIS A 312 14.83 -35.04 -0.01
C HIS A 312 14.56 -35.84 1.27
N THR A 313 13.29 -36.06 1.62
CA THR A 313 12.94 -36.83 2.84
C THR A 313 13.21 -38.33 2.71
N GLN A 314 13.56 -38.83 1.52
CA GLN A 314 13.80 -40.25 1.21
C GLN A 314 12.68 -41.18 1.70
N GLY A 315 11.44 -40.67 1.79
CA GLY A 315 10.29 -41.42 2.28
C GLY A 315 10.29 -41.66 3.80
N ARG A 316 11.20 -41.05 4.58
CA ARG A 316 11.20 -41.15 6.05
C ARG A 316 10.07 -40.33 6.69
N TRP A 317 9.78 -39.18 6.11
CA TRP A 317 8.73 -38.28 6.57
C TRP A 317 7.63 -38.20 5.52
N VAL A 318 6.39 -38.36 5.96
CA VAL A 318 5.23 -38.06 5.15
C VAL A 318 4.80 -36.64 5.51
N ILE A 319 4.82 -35.76 4.51
CA ILE A 319 4.34 -34.40 4.65
C ILE A 319 2.98 -34.33 3.98
N ASP A 320 1.98 -33.91 4.75
CA ASP A 320 0.67 -33.59 4.21
C ASP A 320 0.52 -32.07 4.13
N TRP A 321 0.50 -31.60 2.90
CA TRP A 321 0.29 -30.19 2.58
C TRP A 321 -1.20 -29.81 2.62
N HIS A 322 -2.12 -30.76 2.75
CA HIS A 322 -3.55 -30.54 2.91
C HIS A 322 -3.97 -31.03 4.29
N PRO A 323 -3.72 -30.26 5.36
CA PRO A 323 -4.03 -30.69 6.71
C PRO A 323 -5.49 -31.15 6.79
N PRO A 324 -5.76 -32.21 7.56
CA PRO A 324 -7.09 -32.80 7.62
C PRO A 324 -8.12 -31.75 8.00
N LYS A 325 -9.25 -31.71 7.26
CA LYS A 325 -10.40 -30.89 7.63
C LYS A 325 -10.80 -31.23 9.07
N PRO A 326 -11.13 -30.25 9.92
CA PRO A 326 -11.53 -30.53 11.30
C PRO A 326 -12.72 -31.51 11.29
N SER A 327 -12.53 -32.64 11.95
CA SER A 327 -13.44 -33.80 11.96
C SER A 327 -14.68 -33.60 12.82
N THR A 328 -15.12 -32.36 13.04
CA THR A 328 -16.34 -32.10 13.82
C THR A 328 -17.55 -32.20 12.90
N GLU A 329 -18.17 -33.37 12.89
CA GLU A 329 -19.43 -33.72 12.22
C GLU A 329 -20.62 -32.78 12.55
N LYS A 330 -20.45 -31.80 13.45
CA LYS A 330 -21.50 -30.85 13.84
C LYS A 330 -21.65 -29.63 12.92
N GLU A 331 -20.75 -29.39 11.97
CA GLU A 331 -20.85 -28.23 11.06
C GLU A 331 -21.19 -28.61 9.60
N MET A 332 -21.34 -29.90 9.30
CA MET A 332 -21.57 -30.40 7.93
C MET A 332 -23.04 -30.76 7.61
N GLU A 333 -23.99 -30.43 8.48
CA GLU A 333 -25.39 -30.85 8.31
C GLU A 333 -26.21 -29.96 7.34
N ASP A 334 -25.66 -28.85 6.83
CA ASP A 334 -26.43 -27.88 6.02
C ASP A 334 -26.04 -27.78 4.52
N ASP A 335 -24.99 -28.48 4.05
CA ASP A 335 -24.58 -28.43 2.64
C ASP A 335 -24.73 -29.80 1.95
N GLN A 336 -25.94 -30.08 1.46
CA GLN A 336 -26.26 -31.23 0.59
C GLN A 336 -25.71 -31.07 -0.84
N HIS A 337 -24.44 -30.69 -0.99
CA HIS A 337 -23.75 -30.75 -2.27
C HIS A 337 -22.52 -31.66 -2.09
N PRO A 338 -22.42 -32.78 -2.83
CA PRO A 338 -21.21 -33.59 -2.81
C PRO A 338 -20.04 -32.68 -3.20
N PRO A 339 -18.94 -32.63 -2.43
CA PRO A 339 -17.80 -31.81 -2.80
C PRO A 339 -17.26 -32.40 -4.10
N SER A 340 -17.49 -31.69 -5.20
CA SER A 340 -16.79 -31.91 -6.44
C SER A 340 -15.29 -31.91 -6.15
N GLU A 341 -14.56 -32.84 -6.75
CA GLU A 341 -13.10 -33.02 -6.67
C GLU A 341 -12.30 -31.81 -7.20
N ILE A 342 -12.60 -30.61 -6.72
CA ILE A 342 -11.70 -29.48 -6.83
C ILE A 342 -10.72 -29.65 -5.69
N SER A 343 -9.61 -30.34 -5.98
CA SER A 343 -8.40 -30.36 -5.17
C SER A 343 -8.10 -28.93 -4.70
N SER A 344 -8.54 -28.59 -3.50
CA SER A 344 -8.29 -27.28 -2.92
C SER A 344 -6.78 -27.15 -2.72
N PRO A 345 -6.15 -26.05 -3.14
CA PRO A 345 -4.71 -25.91 -3.02
C PRO A 345 -4.28 -26.07 -1.54
N PRO A 346 -3.07 -26.58 -1.27
CA PRO A 346 -2.47 -26.59 0.05
C PRO A 346 -2.63 -25.24 0.76
N PRO A 347 -2.91 -25.16 2.08
CA PRO A 347 -3.16 -23.88 2.77
C PRO A 347 -2.04 -22.85 2.55
N LEU A 348 -0.79 -23.32 2.50
CA LEU A 348 0.37 -22.48 2.21
C LEU A 348 0.27 -21.81 0.82
N LEU A 349 -0.14 -22.55 -0.21
CA LEU A 349 -0.34 -22.04 -1.57
C LEU A 349 -1.65 -21.23 -1.69
N ALA A 350 -2.71 -21.68 -1.01
CA ALA A 350 -3.99 -20.96 -0.94
C ALA A 350 -3.81 -19.54 -0.39
N ALA A 351 -2.88 -19.37 0.55
CA ALA A 351 -2.55 -18.08 1.12
C ALA A 351 -1.91 -17.13 0.08
N PHE A 352 -1.02 -17.61 -0.80
CA PHE A 352 -0.52 -16.81 -1.94
C PHE A 352 -1.64 -16.42 -2.90
N GLN A 353 -2.51 -17.37 -3.26
CA GLN A 353 -3.60 -17.13 -4.21
C GLN A 353 -4.62 -16.12 -3.68
N ARG A 354 -4.95 -16.20 -2.38
CA ARG A 354 -5.80 -15.24 -1.70
C ARG A 354 -5.20 -13.84 -1.72
N ASP A 355 -3.90 -13.73 -1.45
CA ASP A 355 -3.18 -12.46 -1.44
C ASP A 355 -3.12 -11.86 -2.85
N ILE A 356 -2.77 -12.66 -3.86
CA ILE A 356 -2.79 -12.28 -5.28
C ILE A 356 -4.18 -11.79 -5.70
N LYS A 357 -5.24 -12.53 -5.34
CA LYS A 357 -6.62 -12.15 -5.63
C LYS A 357 -7.00 -10.83 -4.96
N THR A 358 -6.59 -10.63 -3.71
CA THR A 358 -6.81 -9.37 -2.97
C THR A 358 -6.14 -8.19 -3.68
N LEU A 359 -4.88 -8.34 -4.11
CA LEU A 359 -4.18 -7.28 -4.86
C LEU A 359 -4.81 -7.02 -6.23
N LYS A 360 -5.25 -8.05 -6.96
CA LYS A 360 -6.00 -7.91 -8.22
C LYS A 360 -7.31 -7.15 -8.00
N ASN A 361 -8.02 -7.42 -6.91
CA ASN A 361 -9.22 -6.67 -6.54
C ASN A 361 -8.90 -5.19 -6.25
N ASN A 362 -7.84 -4.92 -5.47
CA ASN A 362 -7.42 -3.54 -5.19
C ASN A 362 -7.07 -2.78 -6.48
N GLN A 363 -6.42 -3.43 -7.44
CA GLN A 363 -6.15 -2.86 -8.76
C GLN A 363 -7.45 -2.44 -9.48
N VAL A 364 -8.44 -3.33 -9.56
CA VAL A 364 -9.73 -3.05 -10.20
C VAL A 364 -10.46 -1.91 -9.50
N TYR A 365 -10.47 -1.90 -8.16
CA TYR A 365 -11.11 -0.83 -7.39
C TYR A 365 -10.45 0.52 -7.64
N ILE A 366 -9.12 0.60 -7.58
CA ILE A 366 -8.40 1.86 -7.83
C ILE A 366 -8.64 2.35 -9.25
N GLN A 367 -8.58 1.47 -10.26
CA GLN A 367 -8.88 1.81 -11.65
C GLN A 367 -10.29 2.39 -11.80
N GLY A 368 -11.30 1.73 -11.21
CA GLY A 368 -12.69 2.23 -11.26
C GLY A 368 -12.83 3.61 -10.61
N LYS A 369 -12.17 3.85 -9.47
CA LYS A 369 -12.17 5.16 -8.80
C LYS A 369 -11.39 6.22 -9.57
N LEU A 370 -10.34 5.84 -10.29
CA LEU A 370 -9.59 6.74 -11.17
C LEU A 370 -10.45 7.24 -12.33
N THR A 371 -11.28 6.38 -12.93
CA THR A 371 -12.22 6.79 -13.97
C THR A 371 -13.19 7.87 -13.48
N TYR A 372 -13.69 7.76 -12.24
CA TYR A 372 -14.54 8.79 -11.65
C TYR A 372 -13.79 10.12 -11.39
N LEU A 373 -12.54 10.03 -10.92
CA LEU A 373 -11.69 11.20 -10.69
C LEU A 373 -11.44 11.93 -12.02
N GLU A 374 -11.13 11.19 -13.07
CA GLU A 374 -10.90 11.74 -14.41
C GLU A 374 -12.15 12.40 -14.98
N GLY A 375 -13.32 11.77 -14.83
CA GLY A 375 -14.59 12.39 -15.22
C GLY A 375 -14.86 13.70 -14.45
N SER A 376 -14.52 13.74 -13.17
CA SER A 376 -14.61 14.97 -12.36
C SER A 376 -13.62 16.03 -12.85
N ARG A 377 -12.37 15.64 -13.13
CA ARG A 377 -11.33 16.54 -13.64
C ARG A 377 -11.74 17.18 -14.97
N LEU A 378 -12.21 16.38 -15.92
CA LEU A 378 -12.69 16.88 -17.21
C LEU A 378 -13.89 17.82 -17.06
N ARG A 379 -14.83 17.50 -16.17
CA ARG A 379 -15.97 18.39 -15.85
C ARG A 379 -15.49 19.74 -15.31
N TRP A 380 -14.55 19.75 -14.36
CA TRP A 380 -14.00 21.00 -13.80
C TRP A 380 -13.19 21.78 -14.84
N GLN A 381 -12.41 21.08 -15.67
CA GLN A 381 -11.63 21.68 -16.74
C GLN A 381 -12.53 22.34 -17.79
N ALA A 382 -13.68 21.75 -18.13
CA ALA A 382 -14.64 22.38 -19.03
C ALA A 382 -15.12 23.75 -18.53
N PHE A 383 -15.36 23.91 -17.21
CA PHE A 383 -15.71 25.21 -16.63
C PHE A 383 -14.56 26.21 -16.67
N LEU A 384 -13.32 25.74 -16.52
CA LEU A 384 -12.14 26.58 -16.65
C LEU A 384 -11.97 27.08 -18.10
N GLU A 385 -12.10 26.18 -19.07
CA GLU A 385 -12.00 26.51 -20.49
C GLU A 385 -13.15 27.43 -20.95
N GLU A 386 -14.39 27.22 -20.49
CA GLU A 386 -15.52 28.15 -20.75
C GLU A 386 -15.16 29.58 -20.32
N ARG A 387 -14.50 29.74 -19.17
CA ARG A 387 -14.09 31.07 -18.67
C ARG A 387 -12.93 31.67 -19.44
N LYS A 388 -11.97 30.85 -19.87
CA LYS A 388 -10.88 31.33 -20.73
C LYS A 388 -11.44 31.85 -22.04
N ILE A 389 -12.37 31.12 -22.66
CA ILE A 389 -13.05 31.54 -23.89
C ILE A 389 -13.78 32.87 -23.66
N GLU A 390 -14.59 32.99 -22.61
CA GLU A 390 -15.29 34.24 -22.30
C GLU A 390 -14.35 35.43 -22.03
N LEU A 391 -13.21 35.18 -21.39
CA LEU A 391 -12.20 36.21 -21.17
C LEU A 391 -11.56 36.64 -22.49
N THR A 392 -11.25 35.68 -23.38
CA THR A 392 -10.70 35.99 -24.70
C THR A 392 -11.68 36.74 -25.58
N GLU A 393 -12.97 36.38 -25.55
CA GLU A 393 -14.04 37.12 -26.23
C GLU A 393 -14.15 38.55 -25.68
N TRP A 394 -14.05 38.71 -24.37
CA TRP A 394 -14.10 40.03 -23.73
C TRP A 394 -12.89 40.90 -24.08
N LEU A 395 -11.68 40.33 -24.05
CA LEU A 395 -10.46 41.03 -24.47
C LEU A 395 -10.51 41.39 -25.96
N GLY A 396 -11.04 40.51 -26.81
CA GLY A 396 -11.28 40.79 -28.22
C GLY A 396 -12.27 41.95 -28.42
N ALA A 397 -13.40 41.93 -27.70
CA ALA A 397 -14.37 43.03 -27.71
C ALA A 397 -13.74 44.35 -27.22
N LEU A 398 -12.94 44.31 -26.15
CA LEU A 398 -12.21 45.48 -25.65
C LEU A 398 -11.23 46.03 -26.70
N GLY A 399 -10.47 45.14 -27.34
CA GLY A 399 -9.54 45.52 -28.42
C GLY A 399 -10.27 46.18 -29.59
N HIS A 400 -11.42 45.63 -30.00
CA HIS A 400 -12.28 46.24 -31.01
C HIS A 400 -12.77 47.64 -30.61
N ILE A 401 -13.23 47.83 -29.36
CA ILE A 401 -13.63 49.16 -28.86
C ILE A 401 -12.47 50.15 -28.91
N ILE A 402 -11.26 49.73 -28.53
CA ILE A 402 -10.07 50.59 -28.56
C ILE A 402 -9.73 50.99 -30.00
N ILE A 403 -9.73 50.04 -30.94
CA ILE A 403 -9.49 50.33 -32.37
C ILE A 403 -10.52 51.31 -32.91
N LEU A 404 -11.81 51.12 -32.59
CA LEU A 404 -12.86 52.04 -33.02
C LEU A 404 -12.65 53.44 -32.43
N ALA A 405 -12.31 53.54 -31.15
CA ALA A 405 -12.06 54.82 -30.50
C ALA A 405 -10.90 55.58 -31.15
N VAL A 406 -9.82 54.88 -31.52
CA VAL A 406 -8.69 55.45 -32.27
C VAL A 406 -9.12 55.91 -33.66
N ALA A 407 -9.83 55.06 -34.41
CA ALA A 407 -10.32 55.39 -35.75
C ALA A 407 -11.29 56.59 -35.75
N LEU A 408 -12.17 56.68 -34.75
CA LEU A 408 -13.06 57.84 -34.56
C LEU A 408 -12.27 59.11 -34.24
N ALA A 409 -11.26 59.03 -33.38
CA ALA A 409 -10.42 60.19 -33.05
C ALA A 409 -9.64 60.71 -34.26
N GLU A 410 -9.09 59.82 -35.09
CA GLU A 410 -8.44 60.20 -36.35
C GLU A 410 -9.44 60.74 -37.38
N GLY A 411 -10.60 60.08 -37.53
CA GLY A 411 -11.67 60.54 -38.41
C GLY A 411 -12.20 61.92 -38.03
N LEU A 412 -12.34 62.22 -36.74
CA LEU A 412 -12.73 63.54 -36.24
C LEU A 412 -11.69 64.61 -36.54
N LYS A 413 -10.39 64.31 -36.41
CA LYS A 413 -9.31 65.23 -36.82
C LYS A 413 -9.37 65.53 -38.32
N PHE A 414 -9.55 64.49 -39.13
CA PHE A 414 -9.70 64.65 -40.58
C PHE A 414 -10.94 65.49 -40.92
N LEU A 415 -12.07 65.27 -40.22
CA LEU A 415 -13.30 66.03 -40.41
C LEU A 415 -13.12 67.51 -40.05
N GLU A 416 -12.39 67.81 -38.96
CA GLU A 416 -12.05 69.18 -38.55
C GLU A 416 -11.22 69.92 -39.61
N GLU A 417 -10.28 69.21 -40.24
CA GLU A 417 -9.44 69.75 -41.31
C GLU A 417 -10.23 69.94 -42.62
N PHE A 418 -11.15 69.02 -42.91
CA PHE A 418 -12.01 69.05 -44.11
C PHE A 418 -13.16 70.07 -44.01
N LEU A 419 -13.71 70.31 -42.82
CA LEU A 419 -14.75 71.32 -42.54
C LEU A 419 -14.31 72.76 -42.86
N LYS A 420 -13.01 72.99 -43.08
CA LYS A 420 -12.50 74.27 -43.60
C LYS A 420 -12.80 74.51 -45.09
N HIS A 421 -13.29 73.52 -45.87
CA HIS A 421 -13.54 73.64 -47.31
C HIS A 421 -14.98 73.21 -47.75
N GLU A 422 -15.83 74.20 -48.04
CA GLU A 422 -17.09 74.27 -48.86
C GLU A 422 -18.24 73.22 -48.85
N GLY A 423 -19.49 73.74 -48.76
CA GLY A 423 -20.59 73.54 -49.72
C GLY A 423 -21.45 72.27 -49.67
N TRP A 424 -20.87 71.09 -49.92
CA TRP A 424 -21.61 69.80 -50.00
C TRP A 424 -21.84 69.15 -48.61
N LEU A 425 -21.68 69.98 -47.58
CA LEU A 425 -21.57 69.62 -46.16
C LEU A 425 -22.70 68.73 -45.66
N PHE A 426 -23.95 69.03 -45.98
CA PHE A 426 -25.08 68.47 -45.22
C PHE A 426 -25.29 66.97 -45.50
N ALA A 427 -25.17 66.53 -46.75
CA ALA A 427 -25.35 65.13 -47.11
C ALA A 427 -24.22 64.24 -46.56
N ILE A 428 -22.98 64.73 -46.62
CA ILE A 428 -21.81 64.01 -46.06
C ILE A 428 -21.92 63.96 -44.54
N ILE A 429 -22.29 65.06 -43.88
CA ILE A 429 -22.49 65.12 -42.43
C ILE A 429 -23.55 64.12 -41.98
N VAL A 430 -24.71 64.07 -42.64
CA VAL A 430 -25.77 63.11 -42.30
C VAL A 430 -25.29 61.67 -42.51
N THR A 431 -24.59 61.38 -43.61
CA THR A 431 -24.09 60.03 -43.90
C THR A 431 -23.04 59.59 -42.88
N VAL A 432 -22.11 60.47 -42.50
CA VAL A 432 -21.10 60.22 -41.46
C VAL A 432 -21.75 60.03 -40.10
N ILE A 433 -22.73 60.87 -39.72
CA ILE A 433 -23.45 60.73 -38.44
C ILE A 433 -24.19 59.40 -38.38
N VAL A 434 -24.87 58.99 -39.47
CA VAL A 434 -25.58 57.70 -39.53
C VAL A 434 -24.59 56.54 -39.46
N LEU A 435 -23.47 56.60 -40.18
CA LEU A 435 -22.43 55.57 -40.13
C LEU A 435 -21.79 55.44 -38.75
N VAL A 436 -21.45 56.58 -38.12
CA VAL A 436 -20.90 56.66 -36.77
C VAL A 436 -21.92 56.13 -35.76
N SER A 437 -23.21 56.45 -35.91
CA SER A 437 -24.27 55.96 -35.03
C SER A 437 -24.45 54.44 -35.14
N ILE A 438 -24.43 53.88 -36.37
CA ILE A 438 -24.50 52.44 -36.60
C ILE A 438 -23.27 51.73 -36.02
N LEU A 439 -22.07 52.27 -36.23
CA LEU A 439 -20.84 51.77 -35.62
C LEU A 439 -20.89 51.84 -34.09
N LEU A 440 -21.37 52.94 -33.51
CA LEU A 440 -21.55 53.08 -32.07
C LEU A 440 -22.50 52.02 -31.51
N ILE A 441 -23.64 51.78 -32.17
CA ILE A 441 -24.61 50.77 -31.75
C ILE A 441 -24.01 49.36 -31.84
N LEU A 442 -23.38 49.02 -32.97
CA LEU A 442 -22.75 47.71 -33.17
C LEU A 442 -21.61 47.45 -32.19
N PHE A 443 -20.89 48.48 -31.76
CA PHE A 443 -19.78 48.34 -30.82
C PHE A 443 -20.15 48.51 -29.34
N THR A 444 -21.23 49.20 -28.99
CA THR A 444 -21.64 49.40 -27.58
C THR A 444 -22.57 48.30 -27.07
N ILE A 445 -23.39 47.69 -27.93
CA ILE A 445 -24.33 46.64 -27.52
C ILE A 445 -23.61 45.38 -27.01
N PRO A 446 -22.61 44.80 -27.71
CA PRO A 446 -21.96 43.57 -27.25
C PRO A 446 -21.26 43.71 -25.88
N PRO A 447 -20.48 44.78 -25.61
CA PRO A 447 -19.86 45.01 -24.30
C PRO A 447 -20.88 45.16 -23.17
N VAL A 448 -21.99 45.87 -23.42
CA VAL A 448 -23.07 46.04 -22.45
C VAL A 448 -23.73 44.70 -22.15
N LEU A 449 -23.99 43.87 -23.16
CA LEU A 449 -24.51 42.52 -22.98
C LEU A 449 -23.54 41.62 -22.18
N ILE A 450 -22.23 41.72 -22.43
CA ILE A 450 -21.22 40.98 -21.68
C ILE A 450 -21.18 41.44 -20.21
N LEU A 451 -21.21 42.75 -19.95
CA LEU A 451 -21.26 43.32 -18.60
C LEU A 451 -22.53 42.90 -17.85
N LEU A 452 -23.69 42.93 -18.50
CA LEU A 452 -24.95 42.46 -17.92
C LEU A 452 -24.91 40.96 -17.60
N LYS A 453 -24.32 40.14 -18.48
CA LYS A 453 -24.14 38.70 -18.24
C LYS A 453 -23.23 38.45 -17.03
N LYS A 454 -22.16 39.24 -16.86
CA LYS A 454 -21.25 39.17 -15.72
C LYS A 454 -21.89 39.66 -14.42
N ALA A 455 -22.62 40.77 -14.44
CA ALA A 455 -23.38 41.28 -13.30
C ALA A 455 -24.43 40.26 -12.84
N ARG A 456 -25.16 39.64 -13.77
CA ARG A 456 -26.13 38.58 -13.49
C ARG A 456 -25.48 37.35 -12.86
N ARG A 457 -24.31 36.92 -13.33
CA ARG A 457 -23.54 35.83 -12.71
C ARG A 457 -23.06 36.20 -11.31
N GLY A 458 -22.49 37.40 -11.14
CA GLY A 458 -22.03 37.90 -9.85
C GLY A 458 -23.16 37.96 -8.81
N LEU A 459 -24.32 38.47 -9.19
CA LEU A 459 -25.53 38.48 -8.35
C LEU A 459 -26.00 37.06 -8.02
N SER A 460 -26.10 36.17 -9.01
CA SER A 460 -26.52 34.78 -8.82
C SER A 460 -25.60 34.01 -7.86
N CYS A 461 -24.28 34.21 -7.99
CA CYS A 461 -23.30 33.62 -7.10
C CYS A 461 -23.35 34.26 -5.70
N GLY A 462 -23.47 35.58 -5.60
CA GLY A 462 -23.62 36.29 -4.33
C GLY A 462 -24.83 35.81 -3.52
N PHE A 463 -25.99 35.66 -4.17
CA PHE A 463 -27.20 35.14 -3.53
C PHE A 463 -27.05 33.69 -3.05
N LYS A 464 -26.33 32.84 -3.80
CA LYS A 464 -26.07 31.45 -3.37
C LYS A 464 -25.13 31.37 -2.18
N THR A 465 -24.06 32.17 -2.18
CA THR A 465 -23.16 32.28 -1.03
C THR A 465 -23.92 32.73 0.21
N LEU A 466 -24.79 33.74 0.07
CA LEU A 466 -25.66 34.19 1.16
C LEU A 466 -26.59 33.08 1.66
N ARG A 467 -27.21 32.32 0.74
CA ARG A 467 -28.09 31.19 1.08
C ARG A 467 -27.35 30.05 1.80
N HIS A 468 -26.10 29.78 1.44
CA HIS A 468 -25.29 28.77 2.10
C HIS A 468 -24.85 29.22 3.51
N ILE A 469 -24.56 30.51 3.69
CA ILE A 469 -24.26 31.10 5.01
C ILE A 469 -25.50 31.07 5.91
N LEU A 470 -26.67 31.43 5.37
CA LEU A 470 -27.93 31.48 6.12
C LEU A 470 -28.59 30.11 6.33
N GLY A 471 -28.23 29.11 5.52
CA GLY A 471 -28.81 27.75 5.55
C GLY A 471 -28.12 26.78 6.50
N ARG A 472 -26.92 27.11 7.02
CA ARG A 472 -26.32 26.38 8.14
C ARG A 472 -27.00 26.84 9.43
N LYS A 473 -28.08 26.16 9.84
CA LYS A 473 -28.46 26.18 11.26
C LYS A 473 -27.33 25.53 12.07
N PRO A 474 -26.98 26.07 13.25
CA PRO A 474 -25.95 25.52 14.11
C PRO A 474 -26.24 24.08 14.52
#